data_AF-A0A9X3DCU3-F1
#
_entry.id   AF-A0A9X3DCU3-F1
#
_cell.length_a   1.000
_cell.length_b   1.000
_cell.length_c   1.000
_cell.angle_alpha   90.00
_cell.angle_beta   90.00
_cell.angle_gamma   90.00
#
_symmetry.space_group_name_H-M   'P 1'
#
loop_
_entity.id
_entity.type
_entity.pdbx_description
1 polymer ?
#
loop_
_entity_poly.entity_id
_entity_poly.type
_entity_poly.pdbx_seq_one_letter_code
_entity_poly.pdbx_strand_id
1 'polypeptide(L)'
;MKTQMKSLADELRKSIGTGEVIPSNKDPVVGAKGKKVDATKDDPVSGKGKKASDIISRIREFDCSDQKHLLHPRLDARTVALLGRLKLASGLDMNRVIAFSIVYLFERHPEIKSFIKESLENFE
;
A
#
# COMPACT_ATOMS: atom_id res chain seq x y z
N MET A 1 4.59 -22.56 -58.65
CA MET A 1 4.75 -21.22 -58.07
C MET A 1 4.51 -21.34 -56.56
N LYS A 2 5.54 -21.27 -55.72
CA LYS A 2 5.42 -21.52 -54.26
C LYS A 2 5.34 -20.19 -53.50
N THR A 3 4.21 -19.96 -52.87
CA THR A 3 3.90 -18.80 -52.02
C THR A 3 4.72 -18.87 -50.72
N GLN A 4 5.57 -17.87 -50.47
CA GLN A 4 6.27 -17.74 -49.19
C GLN A 4 5.35 -17.06 -48.18
N MET A 5 4.81 -17.83 -47.23
CA MET A 5 4.16 -17.30 -46.03
C MET A 5 5.25 -16.73 -45.12
N LYS A 6 5.30 -15.41 -44.97
CA LYS A 6 6.17 -14.74 -44.00
C LYS A 6 5.57 -14.96 -42.61
N SER A 7 6.39 -15.49 -41.70
CA SER A 7 5.97 -15.83 -40.34
C SER A 7 5.86 -14.57 -39.48
N LEU A 8 4.85 -14.50 -38.61
CA LEU A 8 4.70 -13.45 -37.58
C LEU A 8 5.96 -13.29 -36.70
N ALA A 9 6.77 -14.33 -36.60
CA ALA A 9 8.06 -14.29 -35.90
C ALA A 9 9.11 -13.40 -36.59
N ASP A 10 9.07 -13.27 -37.93
CA ASP A 10 9.98 -12.37 -38.66
C ASP A 10 9.58 -10.90 -38.48
N GLU A 11 8.29 -10.63 -38.27
CA GLU A 11 7.78 -9.28 -38.01
C GLU A 11 8.20 -8.77 -36.61
N LEU A 12 8.21 -9.67 -35.61
CA LEU A 12 8.70 -9.38 -34.26
C LEU A 12 10.21 -9.07 -34.22
N ARG A 13 11.03 -9.73 -35.05
CA ARG A 13 12.46 -9.40 -35.15
C ARG A 13 12.68 -8.00 -35.73
N LYS A 14 11.83 -7.57 -36.66
CA LYS A 14 11.95 -6.28 -37.32
C LYS A 14 11.54 -5.11 -36.41
N SER A 15 10.62 -5.33 -35.46
CA SER A 15 10.20 -4.30 -34.50
C SER A 15 11.11 -4.17 -33.28
N ILE A 16 11.95 -5.18 -32.98
CA ILE A 16 12.87 -5.16 -31.83
C ILE A 16 14.25 -4.59 -32.20
N GLY A 17 14.53 -4.41 -33.51
CA GLY A 17 15.81 -3.91 -34.01
C GLY A 17 15.93 -2.38 -34.05
N THR A 18 15.80 -1.70 -32.90
CA THR A 18 16.41 -0.38 -32.59
C THR A 18 15.94 0.07 -31.20
N GLY A 19 16.81 -0.01 -30.18
CA GLY A 19 16.56 0.62 -28.87
C GLY A 19 16.97 -0.24 -27.69
N GLU A 20 18.26 -0.26 -27.41
CA GLU A 20 18.87 -0.81 -26.20
C GLU A 20 18.57 0.11 -24.99
N VAL A 21 17.82 -0.36 -23.98
CA VAL A 21 17.93 0.12 -22.59
C VAL A 21 17.51 -0.98 -21.60
N ILE A 22 18.49 -1.54 -20.89
CA ILE A 22 18.33 -2.23 -19.60
C ILE A 22 18.67 -1.16 -18.53
N PRO A 23 17.89 -1.00 -17.45
CA PRO A 23 18.36 -1.60 -16.20
C PRO A 23 17.27 -2.19 -15.31
N SER A 24 17.59 -3.41 -14.86
CA SER A 24 17.15 -4.01 -13.61
C SER A 24 17.89 -3.30 -12.46
N ASN A 25 17.19 -2.76 -11.46
CA ASN A 25 17.81 -2.28 -10.24
C ASN A 25 17.54 -3.27 -9.10
N LYS A 26 18.47 -4.24 -8.95
CA LYS A 26 18.97 -4.65 -7.63
C LYS A 26 19.88 -3.54 -7.11
N ASP A 27 19.90 -3.34 -5.80
CA ASP A 27 20.73 -2.35 -5.10
C ASP A 27 22.20 -2.36 -5.54
N PRO A 28 22.88 -1.21 -5.41
CA PRO A 28 24.24 -1.27 -4.87
C PRO A 28 24.53 -0.28 -3.74
N VAL A 29 25.28 -0.84 -2.81
CA VAL A 29 25.96 -0.27 -1.64
C VAL A 29 27.23 0.49 -2.06
N VAL A 30 27.57 1.55 -1.30
CA VAL A 30 28.88 2.26 -1.17
C VAL A 30 29.28 3.13 -2.38
N GLY A 31 29.74 4.38 -2.31
CA GLY A 31 30.14 5.39 -1.30
C GLY A 31 30.52 6.65 -2.14
N ALA A 32 30.71 7.89 -1.69
CA ALA A 32 31.16 8.44 -0.43
C ALA A 32 30.94 9.98 -0.41
N LYS A 33 30.76 10.55 0.79
CA LYS A 33 31.08 11.92 1.28
C LYS A 33 30.49 13.13 0.52
N GLY A 34 29.84 14.13 1.12
CA GLY A 34 29.54 14.53 2.50
C GLY A 34 28.73 15.85 2.40
N LYS A 35 27.86 16.22 3.35
CA LYS A 35 28.14 17.25 4.36
C LYS A 35 26.87 17.43 5.21
N LYS A 36 27.04 17.40 6.54
CA LYS A 36 26.03 17.67 7.57
C LYS A 36 25.46 19.09 7.42
N VAL A 37 24.15 19.24 7.62
CA VAL A 37 23.57 20.33 8.42
C VAL A 37 22.29 19.83 9.09
N ASP A 38 22.27 20.12 10.38
CA ASP A 38 21.28 19.80 11.41
C ASP A 38 20.22 20.92 11.49
N ALA A 39 19.22 20.71 12.34
CA ALA A 39 18.26 21.67 12.89
C ALA A 39 17.02 22.06 12.06
N THR A 40 15.93 21.37 12.40
CA THR A 40 14.70 21.93 12.99
C THR A 40 14.27 23.31 12.52
N LYS A 41 13.12 23.37 11.83
CA LYS A 41 12.16 24.47 11.97
C LYS A 41 10.75 23.93 11.77
N ASP A 42 10.07 23.73 12.89
CA ASP A 42 8.62 23.78 13.01
C ASP A 42 8.12 25.12 12.45
N ASP A 43 7.30 25.06 11.41
CA ASP A 43 6.40 26.15 11.05
C ASP A 43 4.94 25.65 11.20
N PRO A 44 4.13 26.26 12.08
CA PRO A 44 2.78 25.82 12.33
C PRO A 44 1.82 26.46 11.31
N VAL A 45 1.59 25.79 10.19
CA VAL A 45 0.51 26.21 9.27
C VAL A 45 -0.85 25.69 9.77
N SER A 46 -1.46 26.54 10.59
CA SER A 46 -2.87 26.97 10.50
C SER A 46 -3.95 25.93 10.10
N GLY A 47 -4.68 25.43 11.09
CA GLY A 47 -6.03 25.98 11.30
C GLY A 47 -7.19 25.58 10.36
N LYS A 48 -7.16 24.46 9.62
CA LYS A 48 -8.42 23.82 9.14
C LYS A 48 -8.34 22.35 8.71
N GLY A 49 -7.18 21.70 8.86
CA GLY A 49 -6.93 20.31 8.44
C GLY A 49 -6.66 19.29 9.56
N LYS A 50 -6.67 19.70 10.84
CA LYS A 50 -6.08 18.94 11.96
C LYS A 50 -6.70 17.56 12.24
N LYS A 51 -7.96 17.31 11.87
CA LYS A 51 -8.64 16.03 12.15
C LYS A 51 -8.35 14.95 11.09
N ALA A 52 -8.27 15.35 9.82
CA ALA A 52 -7.92 14.42 8.75
C ALA A 52 -6.45 14.00 8.86
N SER A 53 -5.56 14.89 9.29
CA SER A 53 -4.16 14.54 9.54
C SER A 53 -4.01 13.50 10.67
N ASP A 54 -4.84 13.57 11.72
CA ASP A 54 -4.70 12.67 12.89
C ASP A 54 -4.90 11.20 12.51
N ILE A 55 -6.01 10.85 11.83
CA ILE A 55 -6.26 9.45 11.45
C ILE A 55 -5.25 8.93 10.42
N ILE A 56 -4.81 9.78 9.49
CA ILE A 56 -3.82 9.41 8.47
C ILE A 56 -2.46 9.14 9.12
N SER A 57 -2.05 9.93 10.11
CA SER A 57 -0.83 9.68 10.90
C SER A 57 -0.93 8.37 11.68
N ARG A 58 -2.06 8.11 12.35
CA ARG A 58 -2.26 6.84 13.08
C ARG A 58 -2.19 5.62 12.17
N ILE A 59 -2.80 5.68 10.98
CA ILE A 59 -2.70 4.59 10.00
C ILE A 59 -1.25 4.44 9.53
N ARG A 60 -0.50 5.53 9.38
CA ARG A 60 0.91 5.48 8.97
C ARG A 60 1.79 4.83 10.03
N GLU A 61 1.54 5.12 11.30
CA GLU A 61 2.26 4.60 12.46
C GLU A 61 1.85 3.18 12.84
N PHE A 62 0.71 2.70 12.33
CA PHE A 62 0.24 1.35 12.57
C PHE A 62 1.23 0.30 12.04
N ASP A 63 1.74 -0.52 12.97
CA ASP A 63 2.68 -1.57 12.65
C ASP A 63 1.97 -2.85 12.16
N CYS A 64 2.42 -3.33 11.00
CA CYS A 64 1.94 -4.55 10.36
C CYS A 64 3.01 -5.65 10.31
N SER A 65 4.19 -5.43 10.92
CA SER A 65 5.37 -6.29 10.75
C SER A 65 5.15 -7.73 11.24
N ASP A 66 4.38 -7.93 12.31
CA ASP A 66 4.11 -9.26 12.90
C ASP A 66 2.75 -9.86 12.43
N GLN A 67 2.15 -9.31 11.37
CA GLN A 67 0.88 -9.82 10.84
C GLN A 67 1.09 -11.11 10.03
N LYS A 68 0.93 -12.26 10.70
CA LYS A 68 1.16 -13.61 10.12
C LYS A 68 -0.02 -14.15 9.30
N HIS A 69 -1.22 -13.61 9.51
CA HIS A 69 -2.43 -14.10 8.86
C HIS A 69 -2.80 -13.24 7.65
N LEU A 70 -2.86 -13.86 6.47
CA LEU A 70 -3.30 -13.20 5.25
C LEU A 70 -4.84 -13.26 5.15
N LEU A 71 -5.47 -12.09 5.03
CA LEU A 71 -6.90 -11.96 4.79
C LEU A 71 -7.15 -11.51 3.35
N HIS A 72 -8.15 -12.11 2.70
CA HIS A 72 -8.64 -11.71 1.38
C HIS A 72 -10.08 -11.17 1.48
N PRO A 73 -10.28 -9.95 2.02
CA PRO A 73 -11.62 -9.39 2.18
C PRO A 73 -12.25 -9.10 0.82
N ARG A 74 -13.55 -9.38 0.70
CA ARG A 74 -14.36 -8.94 -0.44
C ARG A 74 -14.87 -7.54 -0.15
N LEU A 75 -14.47 -6.58 -0.97
CA LEU A 75 -14.89 -5.18 -0.89
C LEU A 75 -15.66 -4.79 -2.16
N ASP A 76 -16.61 -3.87 -2.02
CA ASP A 76 -17.33 -3.35 -3.18
C ASP A 76 -16.43 -2.44 -4.05
N ALA A 77 -16.82 -2.25 -5.30
CA ALA A 77 -16.03 -1.48 -6.26
C ALA A 77 -15.81 -0.02 -5.80
N ARG A 78 -16.80 0.56 -5.11
CA ARG A 78 -16.71 1.93 -4.58
C ARG A 78 -15.63 2.04 -3.50
N THR A 79 -15.58 1.10 -2.55
CA THR A 79 -14.57 1.10 -1.49
C THR A 79 -13.17 0.86 -2.04
N VAL A 80 -13.01 -0.06 -3.01
CA VAL A 80 -11.72 -0.30 -3.67
C VAL A 80 -11.23 0.97 -4.38
N ALA A 81 -12.11 1.67 -5.10
CA ALA A 81 -11.77 2.94 -5.74
C ALA A 81 -11.35 4.03 -4.73
N LEU A 82 -12.01 4.09 -3.56
CA LEU A 82 -11.66 5.02 -2.50
C LEU A 82 -10.30 4.70 -1.88
N LEU A 83 -10.03 3.42 -1.59
CA LEU A 83 -8.74 2.95 -1.10
C LEU A 83 -7.60 3.25 -2.10
N GLY A 84 -7.85 3.08 -3.39
CA GLY A 84 -6.88 3.45 -4.44
C GLY A 84 -6.56 4.94 -4.43
N ARG A 85 -7.58 5.80 -4.34
CA ARG A 85 -7.38 7.27 -4.23
C ARG A 85 -6.66 7.65 -2.95
N LEU A 86 -6.98 7.01 -1.83
CA LEU A 86 -6.30 7.22 -0.55
C LEU A 86 -4.81 6.86 -0.65
N LYS A 87 -4.49 5.71 -1.25
CA LYS A 87 -3.11 5.28 -1.51
C LYS A 87 -2.36 6.31 -2.34
N LEU A 88 -2.96 6.80 -3.42
CA LEU A 88 -2.36 7.85 -4.27
C LEU A 88 -2.14 9.17 -3.52
N ALA A 89 -3.09 9.60 -2.68
CA ALA A 89 -3.03 10.89 -2.00
C ALA A 89 -2.09 10.90 -0.78
N SER A 90 -1.92 9.77 -0.10
CA SER A 90 -1.23 9.69 1.21
C SER A 90 0.00 8.77 1.23
N GLY A 91 0.21 7.98 0.18
CA GLY A 91 1.25 6.94 0.12
C GLY A 91 0.98 5.73 1.02
N LEU A 92 -0.19 5.65 1.65
CA LEU A 92 -0.54 4.53 2.53
C LEU A 92 -0.81 3.26 1.73
N ASP A 93 -0.35 2.13 2.26
CA ASP A 93 -0.68 0.84 1.69
C ASP A 93 -2.13 0.41 1.98
N MET A 94 -2.79 -0.19 1.00
CA MET A 94 -4.19 -0.61 1.13
C MET A 94 -4.38 -1.69 2.18
N ASN A 95 -3.47 -2.67 2.27
CA ASN A 95 -3.58 -3.75 3.25
C ASN A 95 -3.38 -3.19 4.66
N ARG A 96 -2.44 -2.24 4.84
CA ARG A 96 -2.27 -1.54 6.11
C ARG A 96 -3.55 -0.81 6.54
N VAL A 97 -4.20 -0.08 5.63
CA VAL A 97 -5.46 0.63 5.91
C VAL A 97 -6.55 -0.36 6.33
N ILE A 98 -6.68 -1.49 5.63
CA ILE A 98 -7.66 -2.54 5.93
C ILE A 98 -7.39 -3.14 7.32
N ALA A 99 -6.15 -3.53 7.61
CA ALA A 99 -5.77 -4.12 8.88
C ALA A 99 -6.00 -3.14 10.05
N PHE A 100 -5.59 -1.88 9.88
CA PHE A 100 -5.87 -0.81 10.84
C PHE A 100 -7.37 -0.68 11.10
N SER A 101 -8.19 -0.68 10.04
CA SER A 101 -9.64 -0.51 10.15
C SER A 101 -10.30 -1.60 10.99
N ILE A 102 -9.85 -2.85 10.86
CA ILE A 102 -10.35 -3.98 11.63
C ILE A 102 -9.98 -3.83 13.11
N VAL A 103 -8.72 -3.54 13.43
CA VAL A 103 -8.27 -3.33 14.81
C VAL A 103 -9.03 -2.16 15.43
N TYR A 104 -9.10 -1.05 14.70
CA TYR A 104 -9.79 0.16 15.13
C TYR A 104 -11.28 -0.06 15.42
N LEU A 105 -11.95 -0.93 14.65
CA LEU A 105 -13.33 -1.33 14.90
C LEU A 105 -13.46 -1.99 16.28
N PHE A 106 -12.62 -2.99 16.58
CA PHE A 106 -12.66 -3.70 17.87
C PHE A 106 -12.21 -2.85 19.06
N GLU A 107 -11.37 -1.84 18.85
CA GLU A 107 -10.98 -0.89 19.89
C GLU A 107 -12.10 0.08 20.23
N ARG A 108 -12.84 0.58 19.23
CA ARG A 108 -13.93 1.53 19.42
C ARG A 108 -15.23 0.90 19.90
N HIS A 109 -15.41 -0.38 19.64
CA HIS A 109 -16.64 -1.12 19.93
C HIS A 109 -16.36 -2.32 20.84
N PRO A 110 -16.04 -2.10 22.13
CA PRO A 110 -15.76 -3.17 23.08
C PRO A 110 -16.95 -4.12 23.29
N GLU A 111 -18.17 -3.67 22.99
CA GLU A 111 -19.38 -4.49 22.99
C GLU A 111 -19.24 -5.73 22.08
N ILE A 112 -18.47 -5.65 21.00
CA ILE A 112 -18.21 -6.78 20.12
C ILE A 112 -17.42 -7.88 20.87
N LYS A 113 -16.43 -7.49 21.69
CA LYS A 113 -15.66 -8.44 22.50
C LYS A 113 -16.54 -9.11 23.56
N SER A 114 -17.40 -8.33 24.21
CA SER A 114 -18.36 -8.85 25.19
C SER A 114 -19.33 -9.87 24.56
N PHE A 115 -19.89 -9.52 23.39
CA PHE A 115 -20.78 -10.41 22.65
C PHE A 115 -20.11 -11.72 22.25
N ILE A 116 -18.85 -11.67 21.78
CA ILE A 116 -18.08 -12.87 21.45
C ILE A 116 -17.92 -13.75 22.69
N LYS A 117 -17.54 -13.18 23.84
CA LYS A 117 -17.34 -13.92 25.08
C LYS A 117 -18.63 -14.61 25.53
N GLU A 118 -19.73 -13.87 25.63
CA GLU A 118 -21.04 -14.40 26.01
C GLU A 118 -21.53 -15.48 25.04
N SER A 119 -21.35 -15.27 23.73
CA SER A 119 -21.74 -16.27 22.74
C SER A 119 -20.96 -17.56 22.91
N LEU A 120 -19.64 -17.50 23.13
CA LEU A 120 -18.81 -18.68 23.30
C LEU A 120 -19.08 -19.43 24.62
N GLU A 121 -19.37 -18.72 25.72
CA GLU A 121 -19.74 -19.33 27.00
C GLU A 121 -21.08 -20.10 26.93
N ASN A 122 -21.99 -19.68 26.04
CA ASN A 122 -23.27 -20.36 25.80
C ASN A 122 -23.19 -21.50 24.76
N PHE A 123 -22.02 -21.71 24.14
CA PHE A 123 -21.79 -22.78 23.16
C PHE A 123 -21.21 -24.06 23.80
N GLU A 124 -20.74 -24.00 25.05
CA GLU A 124 -20.35 -25.15 25.89
C GLU A 124 -21.52 -25.62 26.77
#